data_AF-A0A8C4WVD8-F1
#
_entry.id   AF-A0A8C4WVD8-F1
#
_cell.length_a   1.000
_cell.length_b   1.000
_cell.length_c   1.000
_cell.angle_alpha   90.00
_cell.angle_beta   90.00
_cell.angle_gamma   90.00
#
_symmetry.space_group_name_H-M   'P 1'
#
loop_
_entity.id
_entity.type
_entity.pdbx_description
1 polymer ?
#
loop_
_entity_poly.entity_id
_entity_poly.type
_entity_poly.pdbx_seq_one_letter_code
_entity_poly.pdbx_strand_id
1 'polypeptide(L)'
;MIFSLKPFVGSSAGAGSGEFHVYRHIRRREYVRQDYLDRQAEKEIKDQEFQESLAKNRERGLQRTARKRAKRAKLKAKKAADRLAKKSKKAGEQCEEKVGEELGESDEEEETVADDAEEAEEVSFVMGGR
;
A
#
# COMPACT_ATOMS: atom_id res chain seq x y z
N MET A 1 26.42 1.27 40.42
CA MET A 1 27.81 1.45 39.95
C MET A 1 27.94 2.85 39.39
N ILE A 2 28.56 3.77 40.13
CA ILE A 2 28.77 5.14 39.67
C ILE A 2 30.08 5.12 38.88
N PHE A 3 30.01 5.21 37.56
CA PHE A 3 31.21 5.30 36.72
C PHE A 3 31.89 6.64 36.98
N SER A 4 32.97 6.60 37.76
CA SER A 4 33.88 7.72 37.94
C SER A 4 34.45 8.11 36.57
N LEU A 5 33.93 9.18 35.97
CA LEU A 5 34.58 9.82 34.82
C LEU A 5 36.00 10.23 35.26
N LYS A 6 37.01 9.92 34.44
CA LYS A 6 38.39 10.30 34.73
C LYS A 6 38.45 11.84 34.86
N PRO A 7 39.02 12.39 35.94
CA PRO A 7 39.00 13.83 36.18
C PRO A 7 39.70 14.57 35.03
N PHE A 8 38.99 15.54 34.46
CA PHE A 8 39.49 16.46 33.44
C PHE A 8 40.37 17.50 34.12
N VAL A 9 41.56 17.75 33.58
CA VAL A 9 42.41 18.85 34.03
C VAL A 9 41.67 20.17 33.76
N GLY A 10 41.56 21.05 34.75
CA GLY A 10 40.63 22.17 34.75
C GLY A 10 40.72 23.07 33.50
N SER A 11 39.66 23.82 33.20
CA SER A 11 39.50 24.65 31.99
C SER A 11 40.58 25.72 31.76
N SER A 12 41.52 25.88 32.69
CA SER A 12 42.67 26.81 32.62
C SER A 12 44.04 26.11 32.50
N ALA A 13 44.10 24.78 32.42
CA ALA A 13 45.34 24.06 32.18
C ALA A 13 45.72 24.15 30.69
N GLY A 14 46.97 24.53 30.38
CA GLY A 14 47.45 24.60 28.98
C GLY A 14 47.43 23.25 28.27
N ALA A 15 47.47 23.26 26.93
CA ALA A 15 47.44 22.05 26.10
C ALA A 15 48.63 21.13 26.43
N GLY A 16 48.36 20.03 27.14
CA GLY A 16 49.35 19.03 27.50
C GLY A 16 49.74 18.13 26.32
N SER A 17 50.91 17.49 26.39
CA SER A 17 51.43 16.60 25.34
C SER A 17 50.56 15.38 25.02
N GLY A 18 49.61 15.03 25.90
CA GLY A 18 48.66 13.93 25.72
C GLY A 18 47.28 14.33 25.16
N GLU A 19 46.97 15.63 25.09
CA GLU A 19 45.63 16.12 24.73
C GLU A 19 45.22 15.73 23.30
N PHE A 20 46.19 15.72 22.38
CA PHE A 20 45.95 15.30 20.99
C PHE A 20 45.43 13.86 20.88
N HIS A 21 46.01 12.93 21.64
CA HIS A 21 45.56 11.54 21.60
C HIS A 21 44.18 11.37 22.23
N VAL A 22 43.87 12.14 23.28
CA VAL A 22 42.55 12.18 23.89
C VAL A 22 41.51 12.63 22.86
N TYR A 23 41.73 13.77 22.18
CA TYR A 23 40.86 14.26 21.12
C TYR A 23 40.70 13.23 19.99
N ARG A 24 41.79 12.63 19.51
CA ARG A 24 41.76 11.62 18.45
C ARG A 24 40.86 10.43 18.81
N HIS A 25 40.96 9.92 20.04
CA HIS A 25 40.13 8.79 20.49
C HIS A 25 38.67 9.18 20.66
N ILE A 26 38.40 10.36 21.24
CA ILE A 26 37.03 10.87 21.40
C ILE A 26 36.38 11.10 20.04
N ARG A 27 37.07 11.77 19.12
CA ARG A 27 36.58 12.04 17.76
C ARG A 27 36.28 10.77 16.99
N ARG A 28 37.15 9.75 17.10
CA ARG A 28 36.88 8.44 16.47
C ARG A 28 35.64 7.78 17.04
N ARG A 29 35.46 7.79 18.38
CA ARG A 29 34.25 7.24 19.00
C ARG A 29 33.00 7.99 18.56
N GLU A 30 33.10 9.31 18.45
CA GLU A 30 32.00 10.16 18.05
C GLU A 30 31.61 9.95 16.58
N TYR A 31 32.57 9.80 15.67
CA TYR A 31 32.27 9.46 14.27
C TYR A 31 31.62 8.10 14.12
N VAL A 32 32.14 7.08 14.82
CA VAL A 32 31.49 5.75 14.81
C VAL A 32 30.06 5.83 15.33
N ARG A 33 29.81 6.67 16.34
CA ARG A 33 28.47 6.90 16.89
C ARG A 33 27.56 7.61 15.89
N GLN A 34 28.04 8.67 15.23
CA GLN A 34 27.28 9.42 14.22
C GLN A 34 26.94 8.52 13.03
N ASP A 35 27.94 7.85 12.43
CA ASP A 35 27.75 6.93 11.32
C ASP A 35 26.74 5.82 11.64
N TYR A 36 26.72 5.31 12.87
CA TYR A 36 25.76 4.29 13.30
C TYR A 36 24.33 4.84 13.33
N LEU A 37 24.13 6.04 13.88
CA LEU A 37 22.82 6.69 13.91
C LEU A 37 22.31 6.98 12.51
N ASP A 38 23.17 7.51 11.64
CA ASP A 38 22.80 7.86 10.27
C ASP A 38 22.38 6.60 9.49
N ARG A 39 23.15 5.51 9.58
CA ARG A 39 22.80 4.22 8.95
C ARG A 39 21.50 3.64 9.49
N GLN A 40 21.27 3.76 10.79
CA GLN A 40 20.05 3.26 11.42
C GLN A 40 18.82 4.09 10.97
N ALA A 41 18.95 5.41 10.93
CA ALA A 41 17.90 6.30 10.46
C ALA A 41 17.57 6.07 8.98
N GLU A 42 18.57 5.93 8.11
CA GLU A 42 18.35 5.60 6.70
C GLU A 42 17.63 4.27 6.51
N LYS A 43 17.97 3.27 7.32
CA LYS A 43 17.31 1.96 7.28
C LYS A 43 15.85 2.08 7.71
N GLU A 44 15.58 2.79 8.80
CA GLU A 44 14.23 2.99 9.30
C GLU A 44 13.34 3.73 8.29
N ILE A 45 13.87 4.75 7.62
CA ILE A 45 13.14 5.47 6.55
C ILE A 45 12.78 4.52 5.41
N LYS A 46 13.75 3.75 4.91
CA LYS A 46 13.53 2.78 3.82
C LYS A 46 12.52 1.70 4.21
N ASP A 47 12.59 1.21 5.45
CA ASP A 47 11.66 0.21 5.96
C ASP A 47 10.23 0.78 6.08
N GLN A 48 10.08 2.05 6.49
CA GLN A 48 8.79 2.76 6.54
C GLN A 48 8.21 2.97 5.13
N GLU A 49 9.00 3.48 4.19
CA GLU A 49 8.59 3.68 2.78
C GLU A 49 8.13 2.35 2.14
N PHE A 50 8.84 1.27 2.44
CA PHE A 50 8.47 -0.07 1.97
C PHE A 50 7.14 -0.54 2.57
N GLN A 51 6.92 -0.33 3.87
CA GLN A 51 5.66 -0.69 4.52
C GLN A 51 4.48 0.13 3.98
N GLU A 52 4.68 1.44 3.77
CA GLU A 52 3.67 2.33 3.20
C GLU A 52 3.31 1.94 1.76
N SER A 53 4.30 1.67 0.92
CA SER A 53 4.05 1.24 -0.46
C SER A 53 3.30 -0.10 -0.52
N LEU A 54 3.65 -1.06 0.35
CA LEU A 54 2.89 -2.31 0.48
C LEU A 54 1.45 -2.07 0.94
N ALA A 55 1.22 -1.20 1.91
CA ALA A 55 -0.11 -0.87 2.39
C ALA A 55 -0.95 -0.23 1.27
N LYS A 56 -0.40 0.76 0.56
CA LYS A 56 -1.04 1.42 -0.59
C LYS A 56 -1.40 0.42 -1.68
N ASN A 57 -0.50 -0.52 -2.00
CA ASN A 57 -0.76 -1.56 -3.00
C ASN A 57 -1.88 -2.52 -2.58
N ARG A 58 -1.91 -2.91 -1.29
CA ARG A 58 -2.99 -3.74 -0.73
C ARG A 58 -4.33 -3.00 -0.80
N GLU A 59 -4.37 -1.74 -0.41
CA GLU A 59 -5.58 -0.91 -0.46
C GLU A 59 -6.09 -0.75 -1.90
N ARG A 60 -5.22 -0.42 -2.86
CA ARG A 60 -5.56 -0.35 -4.28
C ARG A 60 -6.14 -1.69 -4.78
N GLY A 61 -5.52 -2.82 -4.42
CA GLY A 61 -6.00 -4.15 -4.76
C GLY A 61 -7.37 -4.49 -4.14
N LEU A 62 -7.59 -4.11 -2.88
CA LEU A 62 -8.86 -4.28 -2.19
C LEU A 62 -9.97 -3.40 -2.80
N GLN A 63 -9.69 -2.14 -3.12
CA GLN A 63 -10.63 -1.23 -3.76
C GLN A 63 -11.06 -1.77 -5.14
N ARG A 64 -10.10 -2.20 -5.98
CA ARG A 64 -10.39 -2.84 -7.27
C ARG A 64 -11.25 -4.09 -7.11
N THR A 65 -10.90 -4.94 -6.14
CA THR A 65 -11.63 -6.18 -5.86
C THR A 65 -13.04 -5.90 -5.33
N ALA A 66 -13.20 -4.88 -4.48
CA ALA A 66 -14.48 -4.43 -3.93
C ALA A 66 -15.39 -3.87 -5.03
N ARG A 67 -14.88 -2.98 -5.90
CA ARG A 67 -15.61 -2.45 -7.07
C ARG A 67 -16.10 -3.59 -7.96
N LYS A 68 -15.23 -4.53 -8.33
CA LYS A 68 -15.60 -5.71 -9.14
C LYS A 68 -16.58 -6.65 -8.42
N ARG A 69 -16.45 -6.83 -7.10
CA ARG A 69 -17.39 -7.64 -6.29
C ARG A 69 -18.76 -6.99 -6.23
N ALA A 70 -18.84 -5.67 -6.02
CA ALA A 70 -20.09 -4.91 -5.98
C ALA A 70 -20.82 -4.98 -7.33
N LYS A 71 -20.11 -4.79 -8.45
CA LYS A 71 -20.68 -4.97 -9.80
C LYS A 71 -21.28 -6.38 -9.98
N ARG A 72 -20.54 -7.43 -9.60
CA ARG A 72 -21.04 -8.82 -9.66
C ARG A 72 -22.22 -9.09 -8.73
N ALA A 73 -22.24 -8.51 -7.53
CA ALA A 73 -23.34 -8.65 -6.58
C ALA A 73 -24.64 -8.02 -7.13
N LYS A 74 -24.56 -6.80 -7.70
CA LYS A 74 -25.69 -6.14 -8.36
C LYS A 74 -26.25 -6.99 -9.52
N LEU A 75 -25.38 -7.53 -10.38
CA LEU A 75 -25.80 -8.40 -11.49
C LEU A 75 -26.44 -9.71 -11.00
N LYS A 76 -25.91 -10.33 -9.94
CA LYS A 76 -26.52 -11.53 -9.33
C LYS A 76 -27.88 -11.22 -8.74
N ALA A 77 -28.04 -10.08 -8.07
CA ALA A 77 -29.32 -9.64 -7.52
C ALA A 77 -30.37 -9.40 -8.61
N LYS A 78 -30.04 -8.68 -9.69
CA LYS A 78 -30.92 -8.48 -10.86
C LYS A 78 -31.36 -9.82 -11.46
N LYS A 79 -30.41 -10.71 -11.76
CA LYS A 79 -30.72 -12.06 -12.30
C LYS A 79 -31.56 -12.92 -11.36
N ALA A 80 -31.36 -12.81 -10.04
CA ALA A 80 -32.17 -13.50 -9.05
C ALA A 80 -33.60 -12.95 -9.05
N ALA A 81 -33.78 -11.62 -9.07
CA ALA A 81 -35.08 -10.97 -9.18
C ALA A 81 -35.82 -11.40 -10.46
N ASP A 82 -35.15 -11.39 -11.62
CA ASP A 82 -35.74 -11.83 -12.89
C ASP A 82 -36.17 -13.30 -12.84
N ARG A 83 -35.38 -14.16 -12.18
CA ARG A 83 -35.72 -15.58 -11.99
C ARG A 83 -36.93 -15.76 -11.07
N LEU A 84 -37.02 -14.99 -9.99
CA LEU A 84 -38.21 -15.00 -9.12
C LEU A 84 -39.44 -14.47 -9.86
N ALA A 85 -39.33 -13.37 -10.60
CA ALA A 85 -40.41 -12.81 -11.39
C ALA A 85 -40.88 -13.76 -12.50
N LYS A 86 -39.97 -14.47 -13.17
CA LYS A 86 -40.32 -15.53 -14.13
C LYS A 86 -40.98 -16.72 -13.45
N LYS A 87 -40.55 -17.09 -12.23
CA LYS A 87 -41.17 -18.19 -11.47
C LYS A 87 -42.57 -17.82 -10.97
N SER A 88 -42.79 -16.58 -10.53
CA SER A 88 -44.11 -16.10 -10.14
C SER A 88 -45.03 -15.93 -11.35
N LYS A 89 -44.53 -15.41 -12.49
CA LYS A 89 -45.27 -15.40 -13.76
C LYS A 89 -45.64 -16.81 -14.21
N LYS A 90 -44.71 -17.78 -14.21
CA LYS A 90 -45.00 -19.17 -14.59
C LYS A 90 -45.95 -19.90 -13.61
N ALA A 91 -46.03 -19.45 -12.36
CA ALA A 91 -47.04 -19.92 -11.40
C ALA A 91 -48.41 -19.22 -11.58
N GLY A 92 -48.42 -18.00 -12.13
CA GLY A 92 -49.63 -17.24 -12.47
C GLY A 92 -50.19 -17.53 -13.85
N GLU A 93 -49.36 -17.94 -14.83
CA GLU A 93 -49.71 -18.22 -16.24
C GLU A 93 -50.45 -19.57 -16.43
N GLN A 94 -50.87 -20.20 -15.33
CA GLN A 94 -52.04 -21.10 -15.35
C GLN A 94 -53.37 -20.30 -15.41
N CYS A 95 -53.32 -18.97 -15.33
CA CYS A 95 -54.43 -18.04 -15.49
C CYS A 95 -53.94 -16.80 -16.26
N GLU A 96 -54.34 -16.70 -17.52
CA GLU A 96 -54.40 -15.47 -18.34
C GLU A 96 -53.15 -15.06 -19.16
N GLU A 97 -53.39 -15.07 -20.48
CA GLU A 97 -52.53 -14.71 -21.60
C GLU A 97 -52.64 -13.20 -21.90
N LYS A 98 -51.51 -12.59 -22.30
CA LYS A 98 -51.31 -11.32 -23.05
C LYS A 98 -50.92 -10.04 -22.29
N VAL A 99 -50.18 -9.22 -23.05
CA VAL A 99 -49.66 -7.85 -22.83
C VAL A 99 -48.37 -7.82 -21.99
N GLY A 100 -47.25 -7.25 -22.43
CA GLY A 100 -46.93 -6.41 -23.56
C GLY A 100 -45.68 -5.59 -23.18
N GLU A 101 -44.82 -5.38 -24.19
CA GLU A 101 -43.95 -4.22 -24.37
C GLU A 101 -42.76 -3.95 -23.44
N GLU A 102 -41.78 -3.30 -24.05
CA GLU A 102 -40.40 -3.09 -23.65
C GLU A 102 -40.23 -2.05 -22.53
N LEU A 103 -38.98 -1.78 -22.14
CA LEU A 103 -38.39 -0.65 -21.39
C LEU A 103 -37.39 -1.21 -20.37
N GLY A 104 -36.13 -0.78 -20.26
CA GLY A 104 -35.40 0.30 -20.90
C GLY A 104 -34.06 0.47 -20.16
N GLU A 105 -33.05 0.81 -20.94
CA GLU A 105 -31.98 1.78 -20.63
C GLU A 105 -30.92 1.51 -19.53
N SER A 106 -29.70 1.40 -20.06
CA SER A 106 -28.43 2.02 -19.66
C SER A 106 -28.05 2.16 -18.18
N ASP A 107 -26.86 1.64 -17.87
CA ASP A 107 -25.92 2.33 -16.99
C ASP A 107 -24.49 1.91 -17.38
N GLU A 108 -24.03 2.45 -18.52
CA GLU A 108 -22.62 2.49 -18.88
C GLU A 108 -21.93 3.58 -18.07
N GLU A 109 -21.52 3.24 -16.85
CA GLU A 109 -20.46 4.01 -16.19
C GLU A 109 -19.10 3.46 -16.59
N GLU A 110 -18.64 3.97 -17.73
CA GLU A 110 -17.22 4.22 -17.97
C GLU A 110 -16.70 5.15 -16.87
N GLU A 111 -16.01 4.56 -15.90
CA GLU A 111 -15.06 5.32 -15.08
C GLU A 111 -13.70 4.63 -15.20
N THR A 112 -12.95 5.18 -16.16
CA THR A 112 -11.50 5.39 -16.18
C THR A 112 -10.68 4.36 -15.39
N VAL A 113 -10.20 3.37 -16.13
CA VAL A 113 -9.01 2.58 -15.76
C VAL A 113 -7.73 3.28 -16.26
N ALA A 114 -7.81 4.59 -16.51
CA ALA A 114 -6.80 5.36 -17.22
C ALA A 114 -5.57 5.72 -16.37
N ASP A 115 -5.67 5.68 -15.03
CA ASP A 115 -4.54 6.05 -14.15
C ASP A 115 -3.50 4.93 -13.93
N ASP A 116 -3.67 3.73 -14.51
CA ASP A 116 -2.83 2.57 -14.20
C ASP A 116 -2.31 1.80 -15.44
N ALA A 117 -2.56 2.32 -16.65
CA ALA A 117 -2.01 1.71 -17.86
C ALA A 117 -0.50 2.00 -18.02
N GLU A 118 -0.03 3.16 -17.56
CA GLU A 118 1.37 3.60 -17.74
C GLU A 118 2.38 2.76 -16.93
N GLU A 119 2.03 2.27 -15.73
CA GLU A 119 2.96 1.49 -14.88
C GLU A 119 2.90 -0.03 -15.18
N ALA A 120 1.87 -0.49 -15.89
CA ALA A 120 1.75 -1.87 -16.32
C ALA A 120 2.49 -2.17 -17.63
N GLU A 121 2.88 -1.14 -18.40
CA GLU A 121 3.55 -1.29 -19.71
C GLU A 121 5.00 -1.82 -19.58
N GLU A 122 5.66 -1.65 -18.43
CA GLU A 122 7.07 -2.05 -18.28
C GLU A 122 7.28 -3.54 -17.97
N VAL A 123 6.27 -4.25 -17.45
CA VAL A 123 6.38 -5.69 -17.17
C VAL A 123 5.76 -6.52 -18.30
N SER A 124 6.38 -6.44 -19.48
CA SER A 124 6.07 -7.32 -20.61
C SER A 124 6.65 -8.72 -20.38
N PHE A 125 6.05 -9.48 -19.46
CA PHE A 125 6.35 -10.90 -19.29
C PHE A 125 5.73 -11.71 -20.44
N VAL A 126 6.52 -11.99 -21.48
CA VAL A 126 6.18 -12.92 -22.56
C VAL A 126 6.08 -14.33 -21.98
N MET A 127 4.88 -14.72 -21.59
CA MET A 127 4.59 -16.08 -21.12
C MET A 127 4.35 -16.98 -22.34
N GLY A 128 5.42 -17.61 -22.82
CA GLY A 128 5.38 -18.87 -23.59
C GLY A 128 4.74 -18.82 -24.98
N GLY A 129 5.58 -18.61 -26.01
CA GLY A 129 5.28 -19.08 -27.36
C GLY A 129 5.38 -20.61 -27.43
N ARG A 130 4.46 -21.22 -28.18
CA ARG A 130 4.33 -22.67 -28.44
C ARG A 130 5.62 -23.37 -28.86
#